data_AF-A0A258DW48-F1
#
_entry.id   AF-A0A258DW48-F1
#
_cell.length_a   1.000
_cell.length_b   1.000
_cell.length_c   1.000
_cell.angle_alpha   90.00
_cell.angle_beta   90.00
_cell.angle_gamma   90.00
#
_symmetry.space_group_name_H-M   'P 1'
#
loop_
_entity.id
_entity.type
_entity.pdbx_description
1 polymer ?
#
loop_
_entity_poly.entity_id
_entity_poly.type
_entity_poly.pdbx_seq_one_letter_code
_entity_poly.pdbx_strand_id
1 'polypeptide(L)' 'MAAPLSARWCGRILVLVTMALSLVAPASAQSQTTRITEVTSPGGIKAWLVHDTTLPLIAMEFAFLGGAAQDPAD' A
#
# COMPACT_ATOMS: atom_id res chain seq x y z
N MET A 1 -43.37 -0.41 -36.43
CA MET A 1 -42.21 0.36 -36.94
C MET A 1 -40.93 -0.30 -36.41
N ALA A 2 -40.24 -1.10 -37.25
CA ALA A 2 -39.00 -1.77 -36.86
C ALA A 2 -37.81 -0.83 -37.12
N ALA A 3 -36.99 -0.57 -36.09
CA ALA A 3 -35.81 0.27 -36.23
C ALA A 3 -34.81 -0.32 -37.25
N PRO A 4 -34.13 0.51 -38.05
CA PRO A 4 -33.22 0.04 -39.10
C PRO A 4 -32.10 -0.81 -38.50
N LEU A 5 -31.73 -1.90 -39.20
CA LEU A 5 -30.71 -2.86 -38.76
C LEU A 5 -29.37 -2.20 -38.40
N SER A 6 -29.04 -1.05 -38.99
CA SER A 6 -27.86 -0.23 -38.68
C SER A 6 -27.88 0.37 -37.27
N ALA A 7 -29.06 0.78 -36.77
CA ALA A 7 -29.21 1.35 -35.42
C ALA A 7 -28.99 0.29 -34.32
N ARG A 8 -29.32 -0.97 -34.63
CA ARG A 8 -29.14 -2.11 -33.71
C ARG A 8 -27.66 -2.52 -33.58
N TRP A 9 -26.85 -2.24 -34.60
CA TRP A 9 -25.41 -2.50 -34.60
C TRP A 9 -24.64 -1.43 -33.80
N CYS A 10 -24.97 -0.15 -33.96
CA CYS A 10 -24.39 0.93 -33.14
C CYS A 10 -24.66 0.74 -31.64
N GLY A 11 -25.88 0.35 -31.25
CA GLY A 11 -26.21 0.11 -29.84
C GLY A 11 -25.43 -1.04 -29.22
N ARG A 12 -25.20 -2.13 -29.97
CA ARG A 12 -24.41 -3.28 -29.50
C ARG A 12 -22.94 -2.95 -29.33
N ILE A 13 -22.37 -2.18 -30.27
CA ILE A 13 -20.98 -1.71 -30.18
C ILE A 13 -20.82 -0.79 -28.97
N LEU A 14 -21.77 0.11 -28.72
CA LEU A 14 -21.72 1.01 -27.57
C LEU A 14 -21.73 0.26 -26.24
N VAL A 15 -22.59 -0.77 -26.11
CA VAL A 15 -22.66 -1.62 -24.91
C VAL A 15 -21.38 -2.43 -24.71
N LEU A 16 -20.78 -2.94 -25.79
CA LEU A 16 -19.52 -3.67 -25.71
C LEU A 16 -18.35 -2.77 -25.31
N VAL A 17 -18.32 -1.53 -25.80
CA VAL A 17 -17.28 -0.55 -25.45
C VAL A 17 -17.41 -0.11 -23.99
N THR A 18 -18.61 0.21 -23.51
CA THR A 18 -18.80 0.58 -22.09
C THR A 18 -18.50 -0.60 -21.16
N MET A 19 -18.85 -1.82 -21.55
CA MET A 19 -18.53 -3.02 -20.80
C MET A 19 -17.04 -3.36 -20.82
N ALA A 20 -16.33 -3.12 -21.93
CA ALA A 20 -14.88 -3.26 -21.99
C ALA A 20 -14.16 -2.20 -21.14
N LEU A 21 -14.67 -0.96 -21.14
CA LEU A 21 -14.06 0.14 -20.40
C LEU A 21 -14.19 -0.04 -18.88
N SER A 22 -15.25 -0.69 -18.40
CA SER A 22 -15.43 -1.00 -16.97
C SER A 22 -14.50 -2.10 -16.45
N LEU A 23 -13.82 -2.86 -17.32
CA LEU A 23 -12.75 -3.78 -16.91
C LEU A 23 -11.43 -3.06 -16.60
N VAL A 24 -11.27 -1.80 -17.04
CA VAL A 24 -10.12 -0.97 -16.68
C VAL A 24 -10.42 -0.26 -15.36
N ALA A 25 -10.54 -1.04 -14.29
CA ALA A 25 -10.48 -0.46 -12.95
C ALA A 25 -9.07 0.11 -12.74
N PRO A 26 -8.90 1.30 -12.14
CA PRO A 26 -7.60 1.67 -11.62
C PRO A 26 -7.17 0.56 -10.67
N ALA A 27 -5.97 0.01 -10.86
CA ALA A 27 -5.39 -0.94 -9.92
C ALA A 27 -5.32 -0.24 -8.57
N SER A 28 -6.36 -0.41 -7.75
CA SER A 28 -6.44 0.18 -6.43
C SER A 28 -5.22 -0.29 -5.69
N ALA A 29 -4.42 0.68 -5.24
CA ALA A 29 -3.17 0.52 -4.53
C ALA A 29 -3.11 -0.84 -3.84
N GLN A 30 -2.35 -1.77 -4.41
CA GLN A 30 -2.03 -3.01 -3.72
C GLN A 30 -1.46 -2.58 -2.38
N SER A 31 -2.15 -2.97 -1.30
CA SER A 31 -1.67 -2.81 0.07
C SER A 31 -0.22 -3.30 0.05
N GLN A 32 0.72 -2.36 0.12
CA GLN A 32 2.13 -2.69 0.10
C GLN A 32 2.34 -3.50 1.36
N THR A 33 2.51 -4.81 1.20
CA THR A 33 2.73 -5.69 2.34
C THR A 33 3.89 -5.10 3.13
N THR A 34 3.62 -4.75 4.38
CA THR A 34 4.61 -4.10 5.25
C THR A 34 5.79 -5.05 5.39
N ARG A 35 6.88 -4.76 4.66
CA ARG A 35 8.06 -5.61 4.65
C ARG A 35 8.87 -5.31 5.90
N ILE A 36 8.87 -6.25 6.82
CA ILE A 36 9.66 -6.18 8.06
C ILE A 36 10.97 -6.93 7.83
N THR A 37 12.11 -6.26 8.09
CA THR A 37 13.45 -6.84 7.97
C THR A 37 14.23 -6.59 9.25
N GLU A 38 14.79 -7.62 9.88
CA GLU A 38 15.73 -7.44 10.99
C GLU A 38 17.08 -6.94 10.43
N VAL A 39 17.60 -5.87 11.01
CA VAL A 39 18.89 -5.27 10.65
C VAL A 39 19.75 -5.12 11.90
N THR A 40 21.07 -5.24 11.73
CA THR A 40 22.03 -5.02 12.82
C THR A 40 23.05 -3.98 12.38
N SER A 41 23.27 -2.95 13.19
CA SER A 41 24.28 -1.92 12.91
C SER A 41 25.70 -2.46 13.17
N PRO A 42 26.75 -1.81 12.63
CA PRO A 42 28.13 -2.17 12.97
C PRO A 42 28.44 -2.13 14.48
N GLY A 43 27.69 -1.32 15.24
CA GLY A 43 27.79 -1.24 16.71
C GLY A 43 26.96 -2.30 17.45
N GLY A 44 26.32 -3.23 16.75
CA GLY A 44 25.57 -4.35 17.35
C GLY A 44 24.13 -4.04 17.76
N ILE A 45 23.61 -2.85 17.43
CA ILE A 45 22.21 -2.49 17.72
C ILE A 45 21.31 -3.26 16.75
N LYS A 46 20.35 -4.02 17.27
CA LYS A 46 19.32 -4.71 16.49
C LYS A 46 18.09 -3.83 16.32
N ALA A 47 17.53 -3.81 15.11
CA ALA A 47 16.31 -3.09 14.81
C ALA A 47 15.47 -3.85 13.77
N TRP A 48 14.18 -3.56 13.73
CA TRP A 48 13.28 -4.02 12.67
C TRP A 48 13.00 -2.85 11.72
N LEU A 49 13.50 -2.96 10.48
CA LEU A 49 13.21 -2.02 9.41
C LEU A 49 11.86 -2.35 8.80
N VAL A 50 10.92 -1.42 8.93
CA VAL A 50 9.57 -1.49 8.38
C VAL A 50 9.50 -0.56 7.17
N HIS A 51 9.43 -1.11 5.96
CA HIS A 51 9.37 -0.29 4.74
C HIS A 51 7.92 0.00 4.33
N ASP A 52 7.55 1.28 4.34
CA ASP A 52 6.24 1.80 3.91
C ASP A 52 6.47 3.07 3.06
N THR A 53 5.85 3.13 1.88
CA THR A 53 5.96 4.28 0.94
C THR A 53 4.63 5.02 0.75
N THR A 54 3.64 4.73 1.59
CA THR A 54 2.31 5.34 1.52
C THR A 54 2.34 6.80 1.93
N LEU A 55 3.16 7.14 2.93
CA LEU A 55 3.32 8.50 3.47
C LEU A 55 4.81 8.90 3.47
N PRO A 56 5.14 10.18 3.18
CA PRO A 56 6.51 10.68 3.25
C PRO A 56 6.89 10.99 4.72
N LEU A 57 6.82 9.98 5.59
CA LEU A 57 7.05 10.11 7.02
C LEU A 57 7.98 9.00 7.51
N ILE A 58 8.81 9.33 8.50
CA ILE A 58 9.67 8.37 9.20
C ILE A 58 9.22 8.33 10.66
N ALA A 59 8.99 7.12 11.18
CA ALA A 59 8.69 6.85 12.58
C ALA A 59 9.74 5.90 13.17
N MET A 60 10.08 6.06 14.44
CA MET A 60 11.06 5.24 15.14
C MET A 60 10.62 5.00 16.58
N GLU A 61 10.71 3.75 17.01
CA GLU A 61 10.50 3.33 18.40
C GLU A 61 11.81 2.72 18.91
N PHE A 62 12.22 3.09 20.13
CA PHE A 62 13.42 2.58 20.76
C PHE A 62 13.22 2.47 22.27
N ALA A 63 13.98 1.55 22.88
CA ALA A 63 14.04 1.38 24.31
C ALA A 63 15.48 1.07 24.72
N PHE A 64 15.84 1.45 25.94
CA PHE A 64 17.11 1.08 26.56
C PHE A 64 16.83 0.10 27.70
N LEU A 65 17.75 -0.86 27.89
CA LEU A 65 17.73 -1.70 29.08
C LEU A 65 18.19 -0.88 30.28
N GLY A 66 17.31 -0.68 31.26
CA GLY A 66 17.58 0.11 32.46
C GLY A 66 16.45 1.08 32.79
N GLY A 67 16.73 2.02 33.68
CA GLY A 67 15.80 3.04 34.14
C GLY A 67 16.23 3.62 35.48
N ALA A 68 15.33 4.35 36.14
CA ALA A 68 15.61 5.02 37.43
C ALA A 68 16.05 4.07 38.56
N ALA A 69 15.82 2.75 38.42
CA ALA A 69 16.32 1.75 39.37
C ALA A 69 17.86 1.65 39.44
N GLN A 70 18.59 2.28 38.51
CA GLN A 70 20.05 2.32 38.48
C GLN A 70 20.62 3.65 38.98
N ASP A 71 19.77 4.59 39.39
CA ASP A 71 20.21 5.87 39.92
C ASP A 71 20.95 5.64 41.26
N PRO A 72 22.05 6.37 41.52
CA PRO A 72 22.75 6.26 42.80
C PRO A 72 21.82 6.66 43.95
N ALA A 73 22.03 6.07 45.11
CA ALA A 73 21.41 6.58 46.33
C ALA A 73 21.98 7.98 46.63
N ASP A 74 21.10 8.89 47.06
CA ASP A 74 21.45 10.24 47.49
C ASP A 74 22.48 10.26 48.64
#